data_AF-A0A821HK78-F1
#
_entry.id   AF-A0A821HK78-F1
#
_cell.length_a   1.000
_cell.length_b   1.000
_cell.length_c   1.000
_cell.angle_alpha   90.00
_cell.angle_beta   90.00
_cell.angle_gamma   90.00
#
_symmetry.space_group_name_H-M   'P 1'
#
loop_
_entity.id
_entity.type
_entity.pdbx_description
1 polymer ?
#
loop_
_entity_poly.entity_id
_entity_poly.type
_entity_poly.pdbx_seq_one_letter_code
_entity_poly.pdbx_strand_id
1 'polypeptide(L)'
;IRRQWDERLVHFLREGVTPLVPEFGSIGASGDLIPMSYIAAAISGVDERVKVDFQGEKISAPEALTRLGFKPELYNAKEGLAMLNGTSVMTSSASLACYDFYILMAATLQVHAMTLQALAASNQPFNPFLHKVKSHQGQVCENHF
;
A
#
# COMPACT_ATOMS: atom_id res chain seq x y z
N ILE A 1 8.33 19.58 10.20
CA ILE A 1 6.93 19.11 10.36
C ILE A 1 6.65 19.08 11.85
N ARG A 2 5.54 19.65 12.29
CA ARG A 2 5.07 19.51 13.68
C ARG A 2 4.58 18.09 13.94
N ARG A 3 4.93 17.55 15.11
CA ARG A 3 4.54 16.21 15.58
C ARG A 3 3.04 15.95 15.56
N GLN A 4 2.22 17.00 15.69
CA GLN A 4 0.76 16.90 15.65
C GLN A 4 0.23 16.20 14.38
N TRP A 5 0.93 16.32 13.25
CA TRP A 5 0.51 15.71 11.99
C TRP A 5 0.69 14.20 12.01
N ASP A 6 1.80 13.73 12.59
CA ASP A 6 2.06 12.32 12.81
C ASP A 6 1.06 11.73 13.81
N GLU A 7 0.71 12.49 14.86
CA GLU A 7 -0.29 12.10 15.86
C GLU A 7 -1.69 11.97 15.25
N ARG A 8 -2.10 12.91 14.38
CA ARG A 8 -3.37 12.80 13.64
C ARG A 8 -3.38 11.60 12.70
N LEU A 9 -2.29 11.34 11.98
CA LEU A 9 -2.15 10.14 11.14
C LEU A 9 -2.34 8.85 11.94
N VAL A 10 -1.69 8.75 13.10
CA VAL A 10 -1.85 7.60 14.00
C VAL A 10 -3.29 7.47 14.48
N HIS A 11 -3.97 8.58 14.80
CA HIS A 11 -5.39 8.55 15.17
C HIS A 11 -6.30 8.10 14.02
N PHE A 12 -6.06 8.56 12.78
CA PHE A 12 -6.82 8.12 11.61
C PHE A 12 -6.71 6.60 11.43
N LEU A 13 -5.49 6.07 11.55
CA LEU A 13 -5.25 4.63 11.46
C LEU A 13 -5.93 3.85 12.60
N ARG A 14 -5.88 4.37 13.84
CA ARG A 14 -6.49 3.71 15.00
C ARG A 14 -8.02 3.67 14.95
N GLU A 15 -8.63 4.76 14.49
CA GLU A 15 -10.09 4.93 14.49
C GLU A 15 -10.74 4.46 13.18
N GLY A 16 -9.96 4.01 12.20
CA GLY A 16 -10.46 3.51 10.92
C GLY A 16 -10.98 4.63 10.01
N VAL A 17 -10.30 5.79 10.01
CA VAL A 17 -10.59 6.92 9.12
C VAL A 17 -9.63 6.91 7.95
N THR A 18 -10.14 6.65 6.75
CA THR A 18 -9.35 6.49 5.52
C THR A 18 -9.67 7.58 4.51
N PRO A 19 -8.72 8.45 4.13
CA PRO A 19 -8.94 9.45 3.08
C PRO A 19 -9.33 8.81 1.74
N LEU A 20 -10.31 9.41 1.05
CA LEU A 20 -10.64 9.01 -0.31
C LEU A 20 -9.64 9.63 -1.28
N VAL A 21 -8.84 8.78 -1.92
CA VAL A 21 -7.72 9.16 -2.79
C VAL A 21 -8.01 8.71 -4.23
N PRO A 22 -7.84 9.58 -5.24
CA PRO A 22 -8.04 9.18 -6.63
C PRO A 22 -6.94 8.23 -7.12
N GLU A 23 -7.30 7.33 -8.02
CA GLU A 23 -6.34 6.39 -8.65
C GLU A 23 -5.40 7.08 -9.66
N PHE A 24 -5.84 8.18 -10.28
CA PHE A 24 -5.07 8.91 -11.29
C PHE A 24 -4.47 10.21 -10.73
N GLY A 25 -3.26 10.54 -11.19
CA GLY A 25 -2.62 11.83 -10.93
C GLY A 25 -1.15 11.75 -10.52
N SER A 26 -0.64 10.59 -10.11
CA SER A 26 0.80 10.38 -9.92
C SER A 26 1.44 9.85 -11.20
N ILE A 27 2.63 10.36 -11.54
CA ILE A 27 3.49 9.84 -12.63
C ILE A 27 4.75 9.13 -12.11
N GLY A 28 4.90 8.99 -10.79
CA GLY A 28 6.01 8.23 -10.19
C GLY A 28 7.41 8.87 -10.24
N ALA A 29 7.56 10.08 -10.80
CA ALA A 29 8.88 10.64 -11.10
C ALA A 29 9.64 11.23 -9.89
N SER A 30 8.94 11.80 -8.90
CA SER A 30 9.57 12.40 -7.70
C SER A 30 8.64 12.54 -6.48
N GLY A 31 7.44 11.95 -6.54
CA GLY A 31 6.48 12.01 -5.44
C GLY A 31 5.04 11.86 -5.91
N ASP A 32 4.22 11.26 -5.07
CA ASP A 32 2.80 11.01 -5.32
C ASP A 32 1.98 12.27 -5.02
N LEU A 33 2.30 13.39 -5.67
CA LEU A 33 1.83 14.71 -5.28
C LEU A 33 0.30 14.80 -5.22
N ILE A 34 -0.38 14.33 -6.28
CA ILE A 34 -1.85 14.36 -6.33
C ILE A 34 -2.47 13.42 -5.29
N PRO A 35 -2.07 12.13 -5.15
CA PRO A 35 -2.59 11.30 -4.08
C PRO A 35 -2.31 11.82 -2.65
N MET A 36 -1.07 12.23 -2.37
CA MET A 36 -0.67 12.77 -1.06
C MET A 36 -1.40 14.09 -0.76
N SER A 37 -1.66 14.88 -1.81
CA SER A 37 -2.81 15.76 -2.00
C SER A 37 -3.96 15.64 -1.01
N TYR A 38 -4.74 14.59 -1.29
CA TYR A 38 -6.01 14.28 -0.66
C TYR A 38 -5.80 13.81 0.78
N ILE A 39 -4.74 13.06 1.02
CA ILE A 39 -4.36 12.61 2.38
C ILE A 39 -4.03 13.81 3.26
N ALA A 40 -3.15 14.70 2.80
CA ALA A 40 -2.75 15.90 3.53
C ALA A 40 -3.94 16.84 3.77
N ALA A 41 -4.82 17.00 2.78
CA ALA A 41 -6.04 17.80 2.93
C ALA A 41 -7.06 17.19 3.90
N ALA A 42 -7.15 15.85 3.97
CA ALA A 42 -7.99 15.15 4.94
C ALA A 42 -7.47 15.32 6.38
N ILE A 43 -6.16 15.24 6.58
CA ILE A 43 -5.51 15.40 7.90
C ILE A 43 -5.63 16.84 8.42
N SER A 44 -5.50 17.84 7.53
CA SER A 44 -5.71 19.24 7.90
C SER A 44 -7.19 19.52 8.15
N GLY A 45 -8.08 18.87 7.38
CA GLY A 45 -9.53 18.97 7.48
C GLY A 45 -10.05 20.39 7.26
N VAL A 46 -9.37 21.18 6.42
CA VAL A 46 -9.77 22.58 6.13
C VAL A 46 -10.71 22.71 4.93
N ASP A 47 -10.83 21.66 4.10
CA ASP A 47 -11.64 21.66 2.88
C ASP A 47 -12.81 20.66 3.01
N GLU A 48 -14.05 21.18 3.03
CA GLU A 48 -15.30 20.40 3.13
C GLU A 48 -15.52 19.44 1.96
N ARG A 49 -14.85 19.67 0.82
CA ARG A 49 -14.97 18.82 -0.37
C ARG A 49 -14.17 17.53 -0.23
N VAL A 50 -13.19 17.51 0.68
CA VAL A 50 -12.38 16.32 0.94
C VAL A 50 -13.23 15.33 1.73
N LYS A 51 -13.30 14.11 1.21
CA LYS A 51 -14.07 13.02 1.80
C LYS A 51 -13.15 11.97 2.40
N VAL A 52 -13.60 11.36 3.48
CA VAL A 52 -12.98 10.20 4.12
C VAL A 52 -14.03 9.10 4.25
N ASP A 53 -13.58 7.86 4.24
CA ASP A 53 -14.34 6.75 4.78
C ASP A 53 -14.08 6.67 6.29
N PHE A 54 -15.13 6.79 7.10
CA PHE A 54 -15.07 6.58 8.53
C PHE A 54 -15.88 5.31 8.83
N GLN A 55 -15.18 4.19 9.00
CA GLN A 55 -15.79 2.89 9.33
C GLN A 55 -16.93 2.48 8.36
N GLY A 56 -16.74 2.72 7.06
CA GLY A 56 -17.73 2.42 6.01
C GLY A 56 -18.72 3.56 5.70
N GLU A 57 -18.70 4.66 6.45
CA GLU A 57 -19.49 5.86 6.18
C GLU A 57 -18.64 6.93 5.46
N LYS A 58 -19.08 7.37 4.28
CA LYS A 58 -18.39 8.44 3.54
C LYS A 58 -18.84 9.82 4.01
N ILE A 59 -17.98 10.51 4.75
CA ILE A 59 -18.25 11.84 5.33
C ILE A 59 -17.19 12.88 4.93
N SER A 60 -17.40 14.16 5.26
CA SER A 60 -16.36 15.18 5.03
C SER A 60 -15.21 15.04 6.03
N ALA A 61 -14.00 15.41 5.62
CA ALA A 61 -12.85 15.41 6.51
C ALA A 61 -13.04 16.33 7.75
N PRO A 62 -13.60 17.54 7.64
CA PRO A 62 -13.91 18.38 8.82
C PRO A 62 -14.88 17.70 9.79
N GLU A 63 -15.89 16.99 9.28
CA GLU A 63 -16.83 16.22 10.11
C GLU A 63 -16.12 15.07 10.84
N ALA A 64 -15.26 14.33 10.14
CA ALA A 64 -14.46 13.27 10.75
C ALA A 64 -13.54 13.82 11.86
N LEU A 65 -12.86 14.94 11.62
CA LEU A 65 -12.03 15.59 12.65
C LEU A 65 -12.87 15.98 13.88
N THR A 66 -14.08 16.50 13.67
CA THR A 66 -15.00 16.85 14.77
C THR A 66 -15.36 15.63 15.60
N ARG A 67 -15.70 14.50 14.95
CA ARG A 67 -15.98 13.22 15.64
C ARG A 67 -14.75 12.70 16.41
N LEU A 68 -13.54 12.93 15.89
CA LEU A 68 -12.27 12.58 16.52
C LEU A 68 -11.79 13.58 17.59
N GLY A 69 -12.52 14.67 17.84
CA GLY A 69 -12.13 15.72 18.79
C GLY A 69 -10.98 16.62 18.32
N PHE A 70 -10.64 16.58 17.03
CA PHE A 70 -9.65 17.47 16.41
C PHE A 70 -10.32 18.71 15.80
N LYS A 71 -9.55 19.79 15.71
CA LYS A 71 -9.96 21.00 14.98
C LYS A 71 -9.25 21.05 13.62
N PRO A 72 -9.95 21.50 12.55
CA PRO A 72 -9.30 21.89 11.31
C PRO A 72 -8.14 22.84 11.55
N GLU A 73 -7.03 22.64 10.84
CA GLU A 73 -5.84 23.48 11.01
C GLU A 73 -5.02 23.58 9.74
N LEU A 74 -4.54 24.79 9.43
CA LEU A 74 -3.68 25.04 8.29
C LEU A 74 -2.24 24.57 8.54
N TYR A 75 -1.61 24.08 7.48
CA TYR A 75 -0.18 23.79 7.47
C TYR A 75 0.63 25.09 7.54
N ASN A 76 1.71 25.08 8.34
CA ASN A 76 2.68 26.17 8.35
C ASN A 76 3.62 26.08 7.14
N ALA A 77 4.49 27.08 6.98
CA ALA A 77 5.53 27.10 5.97
C ALA A 77 6.30 25.76 5.95
N LYS A 78 6.52 25.22 4.75
CA LYS A 78 7.19 23.94 4.47
C LYS A 78 6.45 22.67 4.93
N GLU A 79 5.44 22.75 5.80
CA GLU A 79 4.72 21.56 6.28
C GLU A 79 3.89 20.91 5.19
N GLY A 80 3.16 21.71 4.38
CA GLY A 80 2.40 21.18 3.25
C GLY A 80 3.30 20.42 2.27
N LEU A 81 4.42 21.02 1.86
CA LEU A 81 5.38 20.33 0.99
C LEU A 81 5.90 19.03 1.60
N ALA A 82 6.14 19.02 2.91
CA ALA A 82 6.67 17.85 3.59
C ALA A 82 5.62 16.73 3.76
N MET A 83 4.32 17.06 3.78
CA MET A 83 3.25 16.07 3.69
C MET A 83 3.03 15.54 2.27
N LEU A 84 3.32 16.34 1.25
CA LEU A 84 3.03 16.03 -0.15
C LEU A 84 4.18 15.33 -0.88
N ASN A 85 5.42 15.67 -0.54
CA ASN A 85 6.60 15.24 -1.27
C ASN A 85 7.13 13.89 -0.74
N GLY A 86 6.73 12.81 -1.39
CA GLY A 86 7.22 11.47 -1.09
C GLY A 86 6.56 10.40 -1.96
N THR A 87 7.12 9.21 -1.93
CA THR A 87 6.66 8.03 -2.70
C THR A 87 5.74 7.13 -1.88
N SER A 88 5.09 7.67 -0.83
CA SER A 88 4.41 6.84 0.17
C SER A 88 3.23 6.06 -0.42
N VAL A 89 2.45 6.68 -1.30
CA VAL A 89 1.29 6.02 -1.92
C VAL A 89 1.75 4.89 -2.86
N MET A 90 2.65 5.17 -3.80
CA MET A 90 3.14 4.12 -4.72
C MET A 90 3.88 3.01 -3.98
N THR A 91 4.63 3.34 -2.93
CA THR A 91 5.35 2.36 -2.10
C THR A 91 4.37 1.50 -1.31
N SER A 92 3.28 2.09 -0.79
CA SER A 92 2.23 1.34 -0.12
C SER A 92 1.55 0.35 -1.08
N SER A 93 1.19 0.78 -2.29
CA SER A 93 0.61 -0.09 -3.32
C SER A 93 1.57 -1.21 -3.72
N ALA A 94 2.86 -0.90 -3.91
CA ALA A 94 3.89 -1.90 -4.21
C ALA A 94 4.06 -2.91 -3.07
N SER A 95 3.98 -2.46 -1.81
CA SER A 95 4.11 -3.34 -0.64
C SER A 95 2.96 -4.34 -0.54
N LEU A 96 1.72 -3.90 -0.79
CA LEU A 96 0.55 -4.77 -0.85
C LEU A 96 0.66 -5.77 -2.01
N ALA A 97 1.05 -5.30 -3.20
CA ALA A 97 1.27 -6.17 -4.35
C ALA A 97 2.36 -7.22 -4.10
N CYS A 98 3.44 -6.86 -3.40
CA CYS A 98 4.48 -7.82 -3.01
C CYS A 98 3.95 -8.86 -2.03
N TYR A 99 3.16 -8.45 -1.04
CA TYR A 99 2.54 -9.36 -0.07
C TYR A 99 1.61 -10.36 -0.77
N ASP A 100 0.71 -9.88 -1.62
CA ASP A 100 -0.20 -10.74 -2.39
C ASP A 100 0.55 -11.66 -3.35
N PHE A 101 1.62 -11.16 -3.97
CA PHE A 101 2.49 -11.97 -4.85
C PHE A 101 3.08 -13.18 -4.12
N TYR A 102 3.56 -13.04 -2.87
CA TYR A 102 4.10 -14.18 -2.13
C TYR A 102 3.05 -15.26 -1.88
N ILE A 103 1.83 -14.85 -1.53
CA ILE A 103 0.71 -15.78 -1.32
C ILE A 103 0.35 -16.49 -2.63
N LEU A 104 0.21 -15.72 -3.71
CA LEU A 104 -0.15 -16.26 -5.03
C LEU A 104 0.94 -17.16 -5.61
N MET A 105 2.22 -16.86 -5.36
CA MET A 105 3.34 -17.69 -5.80
C MET A 105 3.30 -19.07 -5.15
N ALA A 106 3.09 -19.13 -3.83
CA ALA A 106 2.96 -20.40 -3.10
C ALA A 106 1.77 -21.23 -3.61
N ALA A 107 0.61 -20.59 -3.83
CA ALA A 107 -0.55 -21.25 -4.41
C ALA A 107 -0.28 -21.75 -5.84
N THR A 108 0.43 -20.96 -6.65
CA THR A 108 0.80 -21.31 -8.02
C THR A 108 1.67 -22.56 -8.08
N LEU A 109 2.64 -22.69 -7.18
CA LEU A 109 3.49 -23.89 -7.07
C LEU A 109 2.66 -25.14 -6.77
N GLN A 110 1.71 -25.04 -5.84
CA GLN A 110 0.81 -26.16 -5.49
C GLN A 110 -0.06 -26.57 -6.69
N VAL A 111 -0.65 -25.59 -7.39
CA VAL A 111 -1.46 -25.84 -8.59
C VAL A 111 -0.62 -26.52 -9.67
N HIS A 112 0.61 -26.09 -9.90
CA HIS A 112 1.51 -26.73 -10.86
C HIS A 112 1.85 -28.16 -10.46
N ALA A 113 2.15 -28.41 -9.18
CA ALA A 113 2.44 -29.77 -8.69
C ALA A 113 1.24 -30.71 -8.90
N MET A 114 0.02 -30.27 -8.57
CA MET A 114 -1.21 -31.03 -8.81
C MET A 114 -1.45 -31.27 -10.31
N THR A 115 -1.18 -30.27 -11.14
CA THR A 115 -1.33 -30.36 -12.60
C THR A 115 -0.36 -31.39 -13.20
N LEU A 116 0.91 -31.38 -12.77
CA LEU A 116 1.91 -32.36 -13.20
C LEU A 116 1.51 -33.79 -12.81
N GLN A 117 0.95 -33.98 -11.61
CA GLN A 117 0.42 -35.28 -11.19
C GLN A 117 -0.76 -35.72 -12.05
N ALA A 118 -1.72 -34.83 -12.32
CA ALA A 118 -2.88 -35.12 -13.15
C ALA A 118 -2.51 -35.50 -14.59
N LEU A 119 -1.43 -34.90 -15.11
CA LEU A 119 -0.89 -35.20 -16.43
C LEU A 119 0.06 -36.41 -16.46
N ALA A 120 0.30 -37.07 -15.31
CA ALA A 120 1.30 -38.12 -15.16
C ALA A 120 2.69 -37.70 -15.71
N ALA A 121 3.06 -36.44 -15.49
CA ALA A 121 4.30 -35.87 -15.99
C ALA A 121 5.53 -36.46 -15.28
N SER A 122 6.66 -36.52 -15.98
CA SER A 122 7.94 -36.94 -15.41
C SER A 122 8.46 -35.91 -14.40
N ASN A 123 9.02 -36.40 -13.29
CA ASN A 123 9.69 -35.56 -12.30
C ASN A 123 11.18 -35.29 -12.64
N GLN A 124 11.72 -35.91 -13.70
CA GLN A 124 13.12 -35.77 -14.11
C GLN A 124 13.58 -34.32 -14.33
N PRO A 125 12.75 -33.40 -14.89
CA PRO A 125 13.15 -32.00 -15.06
C PRO A 125 13.50 -31.30 -13.73
N PHE A 126 12.92 -31.75 -12.61
CA PHE A 126 13.12 -31.19 -11.27
C PHE A 126 14.31 -31.83 -10.52
N ASN A 127 15.12 -32.65 -11.20
CA ASN A 127 16.27 -33.29 -10.58
C ASN A 127 17.29 -32.24 -10.08
N PRO A 128 17.66 -32.22 -8.78
CA PRO A 128 18.54 -31.21 -8.21
C PRO A 128 19.89 -31.04 -8.95
N PHE A 129 20.40 -32.07 -9.60
CA PHE A 129 21.61 -31.98 -10.42
C PHE A 129 21.46 -30.95 -11.55
N LEU A 130 20.32 -30.95 -12.26
CA LEU A 130 20.07 -30.04 -13.38
C LEU A 130 20.03 -28.58 -12.93
N HIS A 131 19.37 -28.31 -11.80
CA HIS A 131 19.26 -26.95 -11.24
C HIS A 131 20.57 -26.46 -10.64
N LYS A 132 21.43 -27.36 -10.11
CA LYS A 132 22.79 -27.00 -9.66
C LYS A 132 23.71 -26.61 -10.80
N VAL A 133 23.58 -27.22 -11.98
CA VAL A 133 24.36 -26.83 -13.16
C VAL A 133 23.98 -25.42 -13.64
N LYS A 134 22.71 -25.02 -13.51
CA LYS A 134 22.21 -23.67 -13.80
C LYS A 134 21.67 -22.99 -12.53
N SER A 135 22.59 -22.65 -11.63
CA SER A 135 22.31 -22.18 -10.26
C SER A 135 21.74 -20.75 -10.15
N HIS A 136 20.69 -20.40 -10.89
CA HIS A 136 19.95 -19.18 -10.62
C HIS A 136 19.14 -19.34 -9.32
N GLN A 137 19.21 -18.34 -8.44
CA GLN A 137 18.61 -18.43 -7.10
C GLN A 137 17.13 -18.81 -7.14
N GLY A 138 16.31 -18.17 -7.98
CA GLY A 138 14.88 -18.48 -8.13
C GLY A 138 14.58 -19.83 -8.80
N GLN A 139 15.56 -20.46 -9.45
CA GLN A 139 15.42 -21.79 -10.06
C GLN A 139 15.85 -22.92 -9.10
N VAL A 140 16.77 -22.64 -8.18
CA VAL A 140 17.29 -23.61 -7.20
C VAL A 140 16.47 -23.57 -5.91
N CYS A 141 16.06 -22.39 -5.47
CA CYS A 141 15.25 -22.22 -4.27
C CYS A 141 13.78 -22.44 -4.60
N GLU A 142 13.28 -23.65 -4.40
CA GLU A 142 11.83 -23.90 -4.27
C GLU A 142 11.35 -23.91 -2.80
N ASN A 143 12.25 -23.71 -1.83
CA ASN A 143 11.97 -24.05 -0.41
C ASN A 143 12.22 -22.94 0.62
N HIS A 144 12.32 -21.66 0.22
CA HIS A 144 12.46 -20.52 1.16
C HIS A 144 11.40 -19.43 0.91
N PHE A 145 10.17 -19.84 0.62
CA PHE A 145 9.00 -18.95 0.62
C PHE A 145 8.02 -19.42 1.70
#